data_AF-A0A4Q5QMN8-F1
#
_entry.id   AF-A0A4Q5QMN8-F1
#
_cell.length_a   1.000
_cell.length_b   1.000
_cell.length_c   1.000
_cell.angle_alpha   90.00
_cell.angle_beta   90.00
_cell.angle_gamma   90.00
#
_symmetry.space_group_name_H-M   'P 1'
#
loop_
_entity.id
_entity.type
_entity.pdbx_description
1 polymer ?
#
loop_
_entity_poly.entity_id
_entity_poly.type
_entity_poly.pdbx_seq_one_letter_code
_entity_poly.pdbx_strand_id
1 'polypeptide(L)'
;ASRVIIAEAAQQLSIPVLGYRPVPVRTEGIGVTALSAEPAIEQLFVGRPTGLATEADFDRKLYVLRRLIIKNLKEQLPAAMEAFYFASLSCRTIVYKGQLTTYQVGMYYPDLSDERVTSAFGLVHSRFSTNTMPSWRLAQPFRYLAHNGEINTLRGNLNWFYAGLPTYTSPYFSAEEMEILLPVIDAGQSDSACLDNIVELLTHCGRSLPHVLMMLVPEAWDGNEQMDPLKKAFYEFHATFMAPWDGPAALNFTDGNLVGAMLDRNGLRPLRYAITNDGRVLVASEAGTLPIAPETIIKNGRLQPGKMFVVDMAAGRILTDREIKAEAAGRQPYGTWLENYQIQMADLPEPRL
;
A
#
# COMPACT_ATOMS: atom_id res chain seq x y z
N ALA A 1 26.74 -9.06 -9.53
CA ALA A 1 25.65 -9.63 -10.35
C ALA A 1 24.38 -8.77 -10.28
N SER A 2 23.72 -8.61 -9.13
CA SER A 2 22.44 -7.86 -9.06
C SER A 2 22.54 -6.39 -9.53
N ARG A 3 23.63 -5.68 -9.22
CA ARG A 3 23.86 -4.30 -9.72
C ARG A 3 23.95 -4.21 -11.26
N VAL A 4 24.42 -5.27 -11.93
CA VAL A 4 24.49 -5.32 -13.41
C VAL A 4 23.08 -5.39 -13.97
N ILE A 5 22.24 -6.29 -13.44
CA ILE A 5 20.82 -6.41 -13.83
C ILE A 5 20.05 -5.12 -13.55
N ILE A 6 20.33 -4.45 -12.43
CA ILE A 6 19.73 -3.14 -12.13
C ILE A 6 20.13 -2.10 -13.18
N ALA A 7 21.42 -2.03 -13.55
CA ALA A 7 21.91 -1.09 -14.55
C ALA A 7 21.31 -1.37 -15.94
N GLU A 8 21.21 -2.64 -16.34
CA GLU A 8 20.60 -3.06 -17.61
C GLU A 8 19.11 -2.69 -17.68
N ALA A 9 18.34 -2.98 -16.63
CA ALA A 9 16.92 -2.60 -16.57
C ALA A 9 16.72 -1.08 -16.58
N ALA A 10 17.58 -0.34 -15.86
CA ALA A 10 17.55 1.12 -15.86
C ALA A 10 17.89 1.68 -17.24
N GLN A 11 18.88 1.12 -17.93
CA GLN A 11 19.23 1.49 -19.30
C GLN A 11 18.08 1.22 -20.28
N GLN A 12 17.43 0.04 -20.18
CA GLN A 12 16.28 -0.33 -21.00
C GLN A 12 15.12 0.68 -20.88
N LEU A 13 14.91 1.22 -19.68
CA LEU A 13 13.86 2.21 -19.40
C LEU A 13 14.35 3.67 -19.50
N SER A 14 15.60 3.89 -19.94
CA SER A 14 16.22 5.23 -20.01
C SER A 14 16.20 5.99 -18.68
N ILE A 15 16.37 5.29 -17.57
CA ILE A 15 16.46 5.83 -16.21
C ILE A 15 17.94 5.96 -15.80
N PRO A 16 18.46 7.18 -15.57
CA PRO A 16 19.84 7.35 -15.15
C PRO A 16 20.10 6.75 -13.77
N VAL A 17 21.12 5.89 -13.64
CA VAL A 17 21.62 5.45 -12.33
C VAL A 17 22.67 6.43 -11.86
N LEU A 18 22.42 7.10 -10.72
CA LEU A 18 23.30 8.12 -10.16
C LEU A 18 24.35 7.52 -9.22
N GLY A 19 24.00 6.41 -8.56
CA GLY A 19 24.94 5.70 -7.68
C GLY A 19 24.26 4.79 -6.67
N TYR A 20 25.09 4.14 -5.88
CA TYR A 20 24.68 3.27 -4.79
C TYR A 20 25.31 3.77 -3.49
N ARG A 21 24.54 3.75 -2.41
CA ARG A 21 25.01 4.05 -1.06
C ARG A 21 24.76 2.85 -0.16
N PRO A 22 25.79 2.19 0.36
CA PRO A 22 25.62 1.27 1.49
C PRO A 22 24.98 2.02 2.65
N VAL A 23 23.87 1.49 3.18
CA VAL A 23 23.19 2.12 4.31
C VAL A 23 24.00 1.82 5.57
N PRO A 24 24.40 2.83 6.36
CA PRO A 24 25.08 2.59 7.62
C PRO A 24 24.12 1.87 8.57
N VAL A 25 24.59 0.79 9.18
CA VAL A 25 23.83 0.01 10.16
C VAL A 25 24.64 -0.21 11.44
N ARG A 26 23.95 -0.36 12.57
CA ARG A 26 24.54 -0.68 13.87
C ARG A 26 23.94 -1.98 14.39
N THR A 27 24.75 -3.03 14.43
CA THR A 27 24.31 -4.39 14.78
C THR A 27 24.40 -4.68 16.27
N GLU A 28 24.91 -3.74 17.08
CA GLU A 28 25.01 -3.89 18.52
C GLU A 28 23.65 -4.14 19.17
N GLY A 29 23.53 -5.21 19.94
CA GLY A 29 22.30 -5.59 20.63
C GLY A 29 21.24 -6.25 19.75
N ILE A 30 21.53 -6.52 18.47
CA ILE A 30 20.64 -7.29 17.59
C ILE A 30 20.84 -8.80 17.84
N GLY A 31 19.73 -9.53 17.91
CA GLY A 31 19.76 -10.97 18.18
C GLY A 31 20.38 -11.78 17.03
N VAL A 32 21.09 -12.86 17.38
CA VAL A 32 21.80 -13.73 16.42
C VAL A 32 20.94 -14.25 15.28
N THR A 33 19.66 -14.56 15.56
CA THR A 33 18.70 -15.05 14.55
C THR A 33 18.30 -13.97 13.55
N ALA A 34 18.25 -12.70 13.95
CA ALA A 34 17.99 -11.61 13.02
C ALA A 34 19.23 -11.33 12.16
N LEU A 35 20.42 -11.33 12.78
CA LEU A 35 21.69 -11.15 12.08
C LEU A 35 22.00 -12.28 11.09
N SER A 36 21.59 -13.53 11.38
CA SER A 36 21.80 -14.65 10.45
C SER A 36 21.02 -14.52 9.13
N ALA A 37 20.03 -13.63 9.07
CA ALA A 37 19.24 -13.34 7.87
C ALA A 37 19.34 -11.87 7.45
N GLU A 38 20.29 -11.11 8.02
CA GLU A 38 20.51 -9.70 7.70
C GLU A 38 20.96 -9.56 6.24
N PRO A 39 20.26 -8.77 5.41
CA PRO A 39 20.68 -8.52 4.05
C PRO A 39 21.77 -7.44 4.00
N ALA A 40 22.54 -7.41 2.92
CA ALA A 40 23.28 -6.21 2.56
C ALA A 40 22.30 -5.11 2.15
N ILE A 41 22.25 -4.00 2.90
CA ILE A 41 21.30 -2.91 2.68
C ILE A 41 21.97 -1.78 1.90
N GLU A 42 21.44 -1.47 0.72
CA GLU A 42 21.93 -0.39 -0.13
C GLU A 42 20.77 0.48 -0.64
N GLN A 43 21.02 1.79 -0.73
CA GLN A 43 20.16 2.73 -1.44
C GLN A 43 20.63 2.87 -2.88
N LEU A 44 19.70 2.68 -3.82
CA LEU A 44 19.88 2.99 -5.23
C LEU A 44 19.38 4.42 -5.49
N PHE A 45 20.26 5.28 -6.01
CA PHE A 45 19.89 6.62 -6.47
C PHE A 45 19.70 6.60 -7.98
N VAL A 46 18.55 7.07 -8.43
CA VAL A 46 18.21 7.20 -9.86
C VAL A 46 17.74 8.62 -10.17
N GLY A 47 18.07 9.10 -11.36
CA GLY A 47 17.63 10.37 -11.88
C GLY A 47 16.24 10.27 -12.50
N ARG A 48 15.48 11.36 -12.46
CA ARG A 48 14.22 11.47 -13.21
C ARG A 48 14.53 11.58 -14.72
N PRO A 49 14.02 10.67 -15.57
CA PRO A 49 14.16 10.80 -17.02
C PRO A 49 13.60 12.12 -17.53
N THR A 50 14.18 12.62 -18.63
CA THR A 50 13.65 13.79 -19.33
C THR A 50 12.26 13.47 -19.91
N GLY A 51 11.37 14.47 -19.95
CA GLY A 51 10.04 14.33 -20.56
C GLY A 51 8.93 13.80 -19.64
N LEU A 52 9.22 13.39 -18.40
CA LEU A 52 8.18 13.11 -17.41
C LEU A 52 7.61 14.41 -16.85
N ALA A 53 6.29 14.61 -16.90
CA ALA A 53 5.64 15.85 -16.51
C ALA A 53 5.47 15.98 -14.99
N THR A 54 5.03 14.89 -14.32
CA THR A 54 4.74 14.91 -12.88
C THR A 54 5.63 13.95 -12.09
N GLU A 55 5.73 14.16 -10.77
CA GLU A 55 6.30 13.18 -9.86
C GLU A 55 5.53 11.84 -9.87
N ALA A 56 4.21 11.87 -10.12
CA ALA A 56 3.42 10.65 -10.21
C ALA A 56 3.82 9.82 -11.45
N ASP A 57 4.18 10.47 -12.56
CA ASP A 57 4.74 9.80 -13.72
C ASP A 57 6.11 9.19 -13.43
N PHE A 58 6.92 9.88 -12.62
CA PHE A 58 8.21 9.35 -12.21
C PHE A 58 8.07 8.14 -11.29
N ASP A 59 7.25 8.21 -10.25
CA ASP A 59 6.97 7.05 -9.38
C ASP A 59 6.39 5.88 -10.18
N ARG A 60 5.53 6.13 -11.17
CA ARG A 60 5.02 5.07 -12.07
C ARG A 60 6.15 4.40 -12.87
N LYS A 61 7.12 5.17 -13.38
CA LYS A 61 8.30 4.60 -14.06
C LYS A 61 9.23 3.86 -13.10
N LEU A 62 9.36 4.32 -11.85
CA LEU A 62 10.09 3.59 -10.81
C LEU A 62 9.42 2.27 -10.46
N TYR A 63 8.08 2.21 -10.46
CA TYR A 63 7.34 0.96 -10.31
C TYR A 63 7.67 -0.02 -11.44
N VAL A 64 7.61 0.40 -12.70
CA VAL A 64 8.01 -0.43 -13.86
C VAL A 64 9.46 -0.89 -13.74
N LEU A 65 10.38 0.01 -13.39
CA LEU A 65 11.80 -0.32 -13.18
C LEU A 65 11.98 -1.41 -12.12
N ARG A 66 11.35 -1.24 -10.96
CA ARG A 66 11.42 -2.22 -9.86
C ARG A 66 10.92 -3.59 -10.33
N ARG A 67 9.82 -3.63 -11.08
CA ARG A 67 9.23 -4.88 -11.60
C ARG A 67 10.09 -5.52 -12.68
N LEU A 68 10.66 -4.73 -13.58
CA LEU A 68 11.61 -5.20 -14.59
C LEU A 68 12.87 -5.80 -13.97
N ILE A 69 13.45 -5.15 -12.96
CA ILE A 69 14.60 -5.67 -12.22
C ILE A 69 14.27 -7.02 -11.60
N ILE A 70 13.11 -7.15 -10.94
CA ILE A 70 12.68 -8.41 -10.32
C ILE A 70 12.46 -9.50 -11.39
N LYS A 71 11.86 -9.16 -12.53
CA LYS A 71 11.68 -10.10 -13.65
C LYS A 71 13.04 -10.60 -14.16
N ASN A 72 13.95 -9.69 -14.47
CA ASN A 72 15.29 -10.04 -14.96
C ASN A 72 16.09 -10.83 -13.93
N LEU A 73 15.97 -10.53 -12.63
CA LEU A 73 16.60 -11.32 -11.56
C LEU A 73 16.08 -12.75 -11.50
N LYS A 74 14.76 -12.97 -11.65
CA LYS A 74 14.19 -14.33 -11.70
C LYS A 74 14.71 -15.14 -12.87
N GLU A 75 14.86 -14.49 -14.03
CA GLU A 75 15.30 -15.15 -15.26
C GLU A 75 16.81 -15.41 -15.27
N GLN A 76 17.62 -14.42 -14.87
CA GLN A 76 19.07 -14.46 -15.02
C GLN A 76 19.81 -14.91 -13.76
N LEU A 77 19.22 -14.70 -12.57
CA LEU A 77 19.85 -14.99 -11.28
C LEU A 77 18.85 -15.53 -10.24
N PRO A 78 18.16 -16.65 -10.51
CA PRO A 78 17.09 -17.16 -9.66
C PRO A 78 17.55 -17.43 -8.22
N ALA A 79 18.80 -17.84 -8.01
CA ALA A 79 19.38 -18.07 -6.68
C ALA A 79 19.44 -16.80 -5.81
N ALA A 80 19.47 -15.60 -6.40
CA ALA A 80 19.48 -14.35 -5.65
C ALA A 80 18.09 -13.90 -5.18
N MET A 81 17.01 -14.51 -5.69
CA MET A 81 15.64 -14.08 -5.40
C MET A 81 15.24 -14.25 -3.93
N GLU A 82 15.86 -15.18 -3.22
CA GLU A 82 15.60 -15.37 -1.79
C GLU A 82 16.17 -14.21 -0.95
N ALA A 83 17.28 -13.61 -1.39
CA ALA A 83 18.01 -12.57 -0.67
C ALA A 83 17.71 -11.15 -1.19
N PHE A 84 17.15 -11.01 -2.39
CA PHE A 84 16.93 -9.71 -3.02
C PHE A 84 15.52 -9.16 -2.78
N TYR A 85 15.42 -7.93 -2.28
CA TYR A 85 14.14 -7.28 -2.01
C TYR A 85 14.23 -5.75 -2.04
N PHE A 86 13.27 -5.10 -2.68
CA PHE A 86 13.06 -3.65 -2.57
C PHE A 86 12.04 -3.35 -1.48
N ALA A 87 12.49 -2.66 -0.42
CA ALA A 87 11.60 -2.10 0.62
C ALA A 87 10.74 -0.97 0.05
N SER A 88 11.36 -0.06 -0.70
CA SER A 88 10.73 1.03 -1.44
C SER A 88 11.59 1.39 -2.65
N LEU A 89 10.97 1.95 -3.69
CA LEU A 89 11.64 2.66 -4.77
C LEU A 89 10.68 3.74 -5.27
N SER A 90 10.78 4.94 -4.68
CA SER A 90 9.91 6.08 -4.94
C SER A 90 10.71 7.37 -4.79
N CYS A 91 10.25 8.43 -5.43
CA CYS A 91 10.74 9.79 -5.23
C CYS A 91 10.06 10.53 -4.06
N ARG A 92 9.06 9.92 -3.41
CA ARG A 92 8.28 10.53 -2.31
C ARG A 92 8.41 9.80 -0.99
N THR A 93 8.60 8.48 -1.02
CA THR A 93 8.63 7.66 0.19
C THR A 93 9.88 6.79 0.26
N ILE A 94 10.35 6.56 1.49
CA ILE A 94 11.44 5.65 1.80
C ILE A 94 11.08 4.81 3.02
N VAL A 95 11.35 3.51 2.97
CA VAL A 95 11.01 2.56 4.04
C VAL A 95 12.28 2.00 4.68
N TYR A 96 12.47 2.31 5.97
CA TYR A 96 13.46 1.66 6.84
C TYR A 96 12.76 0.59 7.67
N LYS A 97 13.14 -0.68 7.49
CA LYS A 97 12.52 -1.80 8.18
C LYS A 97 13.46 -2.99 8.30
N GLY A 98 13.24 -3.81 9.32
CA GLY A 98 14.01 -5.02 9.53
C GLY A 98 13.38 -5.91 10.58
N GLN A 99 14.05 -7.02 10.87
CA GLN A 99 13.67 -7.90 11.97
C GLN A 99 14.22 -7.36 13.29
N LEU A 100 13.65 -6.25 13.72
CA LEU A 100 14.10 -5.45 14.86
C LEU A 100 12.93 -5.25 15.82
N THR A 101 13.21 -5.12 17.11
CA THR A 101 12.22 -4.58 18.05
C THR A 101 11.98 -3.11 17.77
N THR A 102 10.86 -2.56 18.25
CA THR A 102 10.48 -1.17 18.01
C THR A 102 11.53 -0.16 18.47
N TYR A 103 12.20 -0.41 19.60
CA TYR A 103 13.26 0.45 20.13
C TYR A 103 14.58 0.35 19.35
N GLN A 104 14.81 -0.77 18.65
CA GLN A 104 16.04 -1.00 17.91
C GLN A 104 16.08 -0.29 16.56
N VAL A 105 14.94 0.07 15.96
CA VAL A 105 14.90 0.65 14.59
C VAL A 105 15.75 1.92 14.48
N GLY A 106 15.57 2.88 15.40
CA GLY A 106 16.33 4.13 15.41
C GLY A 106 17.80 3.96 15.77
N MET A 107 18.13 2.93 16.58
CA MET A 107 19.52 2.59 16.91
C MET A 107 20.24 1.93 15.73
N TYR A 108 19.55 0.98 15.08
CA TYR A 108 20.08 0.18 13.98
C TYR A 108 20.32 1.00 12.72
N TYR A 109 19.47 1.98 12.42
CA TYR A 109 19.63 2.90 11.29
C TYR A 109 20.01 4.31 11.78
N PRO A 110 21.32 4.65 11.84
CA PRO A 110 21.76 5.97 12.29
C PRO A 110 21.21 7.12 11.45
N ASP A 111 20.90 6.86 10.18
CA ASP A 111 20.25 7.83 9.29
C ASP A 111 18.97 8.41 9.91
N LEU A 112 18.19 7.60 10.63
CA LEU A 112 16.93 8.05 11.27
C LEU A 112 17.14 9.00 12.45
N SER A 113 18.37 9.14 12.94
CA SER A 113 18.74 10.10 13.98
C SER A 113 19.43 11.36 13.41
N ASP A 114 19.64 11.43 12.10
CA ASP A 114 20.26 12.57 11.44
C ASP A 114 19.25 13.69 11.23
N GLU A 115 19.60 14.92 11.61
CA GLU A 115 18.72 16.10 11.52
C GLU A 115 18.28 16.43 10.09
N ARG A 116 19.02 15.96 9.07
CA ARG A 116 18.64 16.12 7.66
C ARG A 116 17.51 15.20 7.24
N VAL A 117 17.21 14.16 8.01
CA VAL A 117 16.06 13.26 7.76
C VAL A 117 14.81 13.91 8.34
N THR A 118 14.30 14.88 7.61
CA THR A 118 13.04 15.59 7.91
C THR A 118 11.90 15.02 7.07
N SER A 119 10.71 14.89 7.65
CA SER A 119 9.53 14.41 6.94
C SER A 119 8.25 15.10 7.45
N ALA A 120 7.27 15.27 6.56
CA ALA A 120 5.93 15.73 6.93
C ALA A 120 5.11 14.66 7.64
N PHE A 121 5.47 13.38 7.50
CA PHE A 121 4.80 12.25 8.14
C PHE A 121 5.77 11.14 8.56
N GLY A 122 5.33 10.29 9.47
CA GLY A 122 6.01 9.05 9.83
C GLY A 122 4.99 7.92 10.01
N LEU A 123 5.30 6.74 9.48
CA LEU A 123 4.48 5.54 9.62
C LEU A 123 5.33 4.44 10.23
N VAL A 124 4.91 3.94 11.39
CA VAL A 124 5.60 2.87 12.12
C VAL A 124 4.67 1.68 12.27
N HIS A 125 5.22 0.47 12.09
CA HIS A 125 4.48 -0.77 12.29
C HIS A 125 5.33 -1.78 13.07
N SER A 126 4.72 -2.41 14.08
CA SER A 126 5.29 -3.54 14.80
C SER A 126 4.47 -4.79 14.50
N ARG A 127 5.14 -5.86 14.06
CA ARG A 127 4.49 -7.11 13.67
C ARG A 127 4.74 -8.18 14.74
N PHE A 128 3.68 -8.87 15.14
CA PHE A 128 3.79 -10.14 15.85
C PHE A 128 3.70 -11.28 14.82
N SER A 129 4.74 -12.12 14.73
CA SER A 129 4.81 -13.23 13.77
C SER A 129 4.66 -14.55 14.53
N THR A 130 3.81 -15.45 14.03
CA THR A 130 3.74 -16.84 14.50
C THR A 130 4.83 -17.73 13.89
N ASN A 131 5.59 -17.22 12.91
CA ASN A 131 6.73 -17.90 12.31
C ASN A 131 8.02 -17.58 13.09
N THR A 132 8.81 -18.63 13.38
CA THR A 132 10.12 -18.56 14.03
C THR A 132 11.27 -18.32 13.05
N MET A 133 11.05 -18.50 11.74
CA MET A 133 12.07 -18.26 10.72
C MET A 133 12.27 -16.76 10.48
N PRO A 134 13.51 -16.27 10.54
CA PRO A 134 13.80 -14.86 10.34
C PRO A 134 13.52 -14.41 8.91
N SER A 135 12.88 -13.25 8.75
CA SER A 135 12.59 -12.69 7.43
C SER A 135 12.46 -11.17 7.46
N TRP A 136 13.54 -10.48 7.08
CA TRP A 136 13.61 -9.03 7.00
C TRP A 136 12.59 -8.45 6.02
N ARG A 137 12.36 -9.12 4.88
CA ARG A 137 11.44 -8.66 3.83
C ARG A 137 9.97 -8.62 4.27
N LEU A 138 9.58 -9.45 5.24
CA LEU A 138 8.21 -9.53 5.76
C LEU A 138 7.92 -8.50 6.86
N ALA A 139 8.93 -7.77 7.32
CA ALA A 139 8.71 -6.59 8.15
C ALA A 139 7.88 -5.56 7.37
N GLN A 140 7.16 -4.74 8.11
CA GLN A 140 6.33 -3.65 7.59
C GLN A 140 6.87 -2.30 8.10
N PRO A 141 6.60 -1.17 7.43
CA PRO A 141 5.63 -0.98 6.34
C PRO A 141 5.97 -1.69 5.01
N PHE A 142 4.95 -1.94 4.20
CA PHE A 142 5.12 -2.18 2.77
C PHE A 142 5.17 -0.84 2.02
N ARG A 143 4.93 -0.81 0.70
CA ARG A 143 5.20 0.38 -0.12
C ARG A 143 4.13 1.44 0.08
N TYR A 144 2.88 1.00 0.19
CA TYR A 144 1.72 1.86 0.39
C TYR A 144 1.04 1.60 1.74
N LEU A 145 1.16 0.38 2.30
CA LEU A 145 0.39 -0.05 3.46
C LEU A 145 1.24 -0.47 4.66
N ALA A 146 0.68 -0.25 5.84
CA ALA A 146 0.92 -1.06 7.02
C ALA A 146 -0.40 -1.63 7.55
N HIS A 147 -0.40 -2.91 7.85
CA HIS A 147 -1.58 -3.69 8.15
C HIS A 147 -1.44 -4.41 9.48
N ASN A 148 -2.26 -3.98 10.45
CA ASN A 148 -2.53 -4.72 11.66
C ASN A 148 -3.78 -5.56 11.44
N GLY A 149 -3.62 -6.87 11.26
CA GLY A 149 -4.74 -7.71 10.89
C GLY A 149 -4.36 -8.98 10.16
N GLU A 150 -5.37 -9.62 9.58
CA GLU A 150 -5.25 -10.80 8.73
C GLU A 150 -6.34 -10.77 7.66
N ILE A 151 -5.99 -11.03 6.40
CA ILE A 151 -6.95 -11.15 5.30
C ILE A 151 -7.38 -12.61 5.15
N ASN A 152 -8.57 -12.92 5.65
CA ASN A 152 -9.14 -14.27 5.69
C ASN A 152 -9.61 -14.75 4.31
N THR A 153 -9.89 -13.83 3.38
CA THR A 153 -10.37 -14.15 2.02
C THR A 153 -9.25 -14.30 0.99
N LEU A 154 -7.97 -14.27 1.40
CA LEU A 154 -6.80 -14.17 0.52
C LEU A 154 -6.85 -15.14 -0.66
N ARG A 155 -7.11 -16.43 -0.42
CA ARG A 155 -7.12 -17.45 -1.49
C ARG A 155 -8.15 -17.12 -2.58
N GLY A 156 -9.35 -16.68 -2.19
CA GLY A 156 -10.39 -16.26 -3.12
C GLY A 156 -9.97 -15.03 -3.90
N ASN A 157 -9.42 -14.03 -3.21
CA ASN A 157 -8.97 -12.79 -3.86
C ASN A 157 -7.85 -13.03 -4.87
N LEU A 158 -6.91 -13.92 -4.56
CA LEU A 158 -5.85 -14.30 -5.48
C LEU A 158 -6.42 -15.03 -6.69
N ASN A 159 -7.35 -15.96 -6.51
CA ASN A 159 -8.00 -16.64 -7.64
C ASN A 159 -8.69 -15.64 -8.58
N TRP A 160 -9.42 -14.65 -8.04
CA TRP A 160 -10.03 -13.57 -8.82
C TRP A 160 -8.98 -12.75 -9.58
N PHE A 161 -7.89 -12.36 -8.92
CA PHE A 161 -6.80 -11.63 -9.55
C PHE A 161 -6.16 -12.42 -10.70
N TYR A 162 -5.82 -13.69 -10.47
CA TYR A 162 -5.18 -14.54 -11.49
C TYR A 162 -6.12 -14.86 -12.66
N ALA A 163 -7.42 -15.04 -12.41
CA ALA A 163 -8.41 -15.26 -13.47
C ALA A 163 -8.57 -14.03 -14.39
N GLY A 164 -8.40 -12.83 -13.85
CA GLY A 164 -8.49 -11.58 -14.60
C GLY A 164 -7.22 -11.18 -15.37
N LEU A 165 -6.07 -11.80 -15.11
CA LEU A 165 -4.79 -11.41 -15.72
C LEU A 165 -4.83 -11.17 -17.24
N PRO A 166 -5.47 -12.04 -18.06
CA PRO A 166 -5.50 -11.84 -19.51
C PRO A 166 -6.28 -10.61 -19.96
N THR A 167 -7.15 -10.05 -19.11
CA THR A 167 -8.03 -8.92 -19.45
C THR A 167 -7.54 -7.58 -18.92
N TYR A 168 -6.49 -7.58 -18.09
CA TYR A 168 -6.00 -6.37 -17.45
C TYR A 168 -5.26 -5.47 -18.43
N THR A 169 -5.77 -4.24 -18.55
CA THR A 169 -5.19 -3.17 -19.34
C THR A 169 -5.29 -1.86 -18.57
N SER A 170 -4.44 -0.89 -18.91
CA SER A 170 -4.42 0.41 -18.28
C SER A 170 -4.03 1.48 -19.30
N PRO A 171 -4.68 2.66 -19.32
CA PRO A 171 -4.25 3.78 -20.14
C PRO A 171 -2.92 4.40 -19.66
N TYR A 172 -2.43 4.01 -18.48
CA TYR A 172 -1.21 4.54 -17.87
C TYR A 172 0.04 3.70 -18.13
N PHE A 173 -0.13 2.52 -18.74
CA PHE A 173 0.95 1.58 -19.04
C PHE A 173 0.81 1.10 -20.48
N SER A 174 1.93 0.95 -21.19
CA SER A 174 1.91 0.27 -22.49
C SER A 174 1.62 -1.23 -22.32
N ALA A 175 1.31 -1.93 -23.41
CA ALA A 175 1.12 -3.38 -23.37
C ALA A 175 2.38 -4.10 -22.86
N GLU A 176 3.56 -3.64 -23.31
CA GLU A 176 4.86 -4.16 -22.89
C GLU A 176 5.11 -3.89 -21.39
N GLU A 177 4.73 -2.71 -20.89
CA GLU A 177 4.81 -2.44 -19.46
C GLU A 177 3.87 -3.32 -18.66
N MET A 178 2.64 -3.56 -19.13
CA MET A 178 1.72 -4.50 -18.48
C MET A 178 2.29 -5.93 -18.41
N GLU A 179 2.99 -6.40 -19.45
CA GLU A 179 3.71 -7.68 -19.47
C GLU A 179 4.94 -7.73 -18.52
N ILE A 180 5.54 -6.58 -18.22
CA ILE A 180 6.59 -6.47 -17.20
C ILE A 180 5.98 -6.53 -15.80
N LEU A 181 4.84 -5.88 -15.60
CA LEU A 181 4.21 -5.73 -14.28
C LEU A 181 3.55 -7.03 -13.82
N LEU A 182 2.78 -7.69 -14.68
CA LEU A 182 1.92 -8.82 -14.31
C LEU A 182 2.65 -10.18 -14.36
N PRO A 183 2.35 -11.10 -13.42
CA PRO A 183 1.50 -10.92 -12.24
C PRO A 183 2.22 -10.14 -11.12
N VAL A 184 1.50 -9.26 -10.42
CA VAL A 184 2.11 -8.44 -9.35
C VAL A 184 2.32 -9.18 -8.03
N ILE A 185 1.72 -10.36 -7.88
CA ILE A 185 1.81 -11.19 -6.68
C ILE A 185 2.84 -12.31 -6.91
N ASP A 186 3.81 -12.38 -6.01
CA ASP A 186 4.85 -13.43 -6.02
C ASP A 186 4.52 -14.54 -5.02
N ALA A 187 5.05 -15.74 -5.26
CA ALA A 187 4.92 -16.85 -4.33
C ALA A 187 5.57 -16.54 -2.97
N GLY A 188 4.97 -17.04 -1.88
CA GLY A 188 5.53 -16.93 -0.53
C GLY A 188 5.41 -15.54 0.11
N GLN A 189 4.55 -14.67 -0.42
CA GLN A 189 4.21 -13.38 0.19
C GLN A 189 3.15 -13.54 1.30
N SER A 190 3.22 -12.69 2.33
CA SER A 190 2.14 -12.57 3.32
C SER A 190 0.89 -11.94 2.69
N ASP A 191 -0.27 -12.22 3.25
CA ASP A 191 -1.56 -11.60 2.92
C ASP A 191 -1.49 -10.07 2.71
N SER A 192 -0.80 -9.39 3.62
CA SER A 192 -0.60 -7.95 3.68
C SER A 192 0.28 -7.43 2.54
N ALA A 193 1.27 -8.23 2.12
CA ALA A 193 2.13 -7.91 0.99
C ALA A 193 1.39 -8.11 -0.33
N CYS A 194 0.55 -9.15 -0.41
CA CYS A 194 -0.34 -9.36 -1.54
C CYS A 194 -1.30 -8.18 -1.70
N LEU A 195 -1.93 -7.72 -0.62
CA LEU A 195 -2.81 -6.55 -0.63
C LEU A 195 -2.06 -5.29 -1.08
N ASP A 196 -0.87 -5.03 -0.54
CA ASP A 196 -0.04 -3.88 -0.91
C ASP A 196 0.31 -3.86 -2.41
N ASN A 197 0.65 -5.01 -2.99
CA ASN A 197 0.96 -5.10 -4.42
C ASN A 197 -0.25 -4.80 -5.32
N ILE A 198 -1.46 -5.22 -4.92
CA ILE A 198 -2.70 -4.88 -5.65
C ILE A 198 -3.01 -3.39 -5.49
N VAL A 199 -2.82 -2.83 -4.29
CA VAL A 199 -2.98 -1.40 -4.03
C VAL A 199 -2.04 -0.57 -4.90
N GLU A 200 -0.77 -0.93 -4.94
CA GLU A 200 0.25 -0.27 -5.75
C GLU A 200 -0.09 -0.30 -7.25
N LEU A 201 -0.49 -1.47 -7.78
CA LEU A 201 -0.91 -1.61 -9.17
C LEU A 201 -2.10 -0.68 -9.49
N LEU A 202 -3.16 -0.75 -8.69
CA LEU A 202 -4.38 0.03 -8.94
C LEU A 202 -4.16 1.54 -8.79
N THR A 203 -3.29 1.94 -7.86
CA THR A 203 -2.92 3.36 -7.64
C THR A 203 -2.16 3.90 -8.84
N HIS A 204 -1.16 3.17 -9.34
CA HIS A 204 -0.44 3.59 -10.55
C HIS A 204 -1.28 3.55 -11.83
N CYS A 205 -2.39 2.81 -11.85
CA CYS A 205 -3.43 2.84 -12.89
C CYS A 205 -4.38 4.04 -12.78
N GLY A 206 -4.08 5.05 -11.96
CA GLY A 206 -4.75 6.36 -11.96
C GLY A 206 -5.93 6.51 -11.01
N ARG A 207 -6.14 5.56 -10.10
CA ARG A 207 -7.09 5.71 -8.99
C ARG A 207 -6.37 6.36 -7.80
N SER A 208 -7.08 7.20 -7.05
CA SER A 208 -6.54 7.72 -5.79
C SER A 208 -6.43 6.57 -4.78
N LEU A 209 -5.49 6.65 -3.84
CA LEU A 209 -5.31 5.62 -2.82
C LEU A 209 -6.60 5.35 -2.00
N PRO A 210 -7.39 6.36 -1.58
CA PRO A 210 -8.68 6.12 -0.94
C PRO A 210 -9.69 5.39 -1.85
N HIS A 211 -9.75 5.71 -3.15
CA HIS A 211 -10.61 4.98 -4.10
C HIS A 211 -10.23 3.50 -4.13
N VAL A 212 -8.94 3.21 -4.31
CA VAL A 212 -8.44 1.82 -4.35
C VAL A 212 -8.80 1.06 -3.09
N LEU A 213 -8.63 1.68 -1.93
CA LEU A 213 -8.96 1.07 -0.66
C LEU A 213 -10.47 0.86 -0.47
N MET A 214 -11.31 1.79 -0.95
CA MET A 214 -12.76 1.60 -0.99
C MET A 214 -13.18 0.43 -1.89
N MET A 215 -12.43 0.14 -2.96
CA MET A 215 -12.68 -1.03 -3.82
C MET A 215 -12.30 -2.34 -3.14
N LEU A 216 -11.11 -2.40 -2.52
CA LEU A 216 -10.57 -3.64 -1.97
C LEU A 216 -11.13 -3.97 -0.59
N VAL A 217 -11.38 -2.96 0.25
CA VAL A 217 -11.90 -3.11 1.61
C VAL A 217 -13.16 -2.23 1.78
N PRO A 218 -14.27 -2.56 1.08
CA PRO A 218 -15.48 -1.74 1.09
C PRO A 218 -16.20 -1.77 2.44
N GLU A 219 -17.00 -0.73 2.71
CA GLU A 219 -17.97 -0.74 3.82
C GLU A 219 -18.98 -1.89 3.67
N ALA A 220 -19.66 -2.25 4.76
CA ALA A 220 -20.84 -3.11 4.69
C ALA A 220 -21.98 -2.37 3.97
N TRP A 221 -22.08 -2.61 2.66
CA TRP A 221 -23.02 -1.95 1.75
C TRP A 221 -24.23 -2.83 1.39
N ASP A 222 -24.01 -4.14 1.33
CA ASP A 222 -25.06 -5.10 1.00
C ASP A 222 -26.13 -5.11 2.09
N GLY A 223 -27.40 -5.04 1.69
CA GLY A 223 -28.55 -4.90 2.59
C GLY A 223 -28.65 -3.57 3.36
N ASN A 224 -27.76 -2.59 3.13
CA ASN A 224 -27.81 -1.31 3.84
C ASN A 224 -28.73 -0.29 3.15
N GLU A 225 -29.98 -0.23 3.56
CA GLU A 225 -31.00 0.70 3.02
C GLU A 225 -30.76 2.17 3.38
N GLN A 226 -29.96 2.45 4.41
CA GLN A 226 -29.64 3.81 4.86
C GLN A 226 -28.40 4.39 4.18
N MET A 227 -27.72 3.60 3.35
CA MET A 227 -26.55 4.04 2.62
C MET A 227 -26.94 5.01 1.51
N ASP A 228 -26.14 6.07 1.34
CA ASP A 228 -26.24 6.97 0.19
C ASP A 228 -26.26 6.18 -1.14
N PRO A 229 -27.23 6.42 -2.04
CA PRO A 229 -27.38 5.64 -3.27
C PRO A 229 -26.15 5.67 -4.20
N LEU A 230 -25.46 6.81 -4.32
CA LEU A 230 -24.26 6.91 -5.15
C LEU A 230 -23.15 6.03 -4.57
N LYS A 231 -22.99 6.06 -3.24
CA LYS A 231 -22.02 5.22 -2.55
C LYS A 231 -22.37 3.73 -2.65
N LYS A 232 -23.65 3.37 -2.53
CA LYS A 232 -24.10 1.98 -2.70
C LYS A 232 -23.79 1.49 -4.12
N ALA A 233 -24.13 2.28 -5.14
CA ALA A 233 -23.84 1.98 -6.54
C ALA A 233 -22.33 1.85 -6.81
N PHE A 234 -21.50 2.71 -6.20
CA PHE A 234 -20.05 2.57 -6.28
C PHE A 234 -19.59 1.20 -5.78
N TYR A 235 -20.04 0.77 -4.60
CA TYR A 235 -19.61 -0.50 -4.04
C TYR A 235 -20.14 -1.71 -4.81
N GLU A 236 -21.40 -1.67 -5.23
CA GLU A 236 -22.02 -2.71 -6.05
C GLU A 236 -21.30 -2.87 -7.39
N PHE A 237 -21.00 -1.76 -8.07
CA PHE A 237 -20.22 -1.78 -9.30
C PHE A 237 -18.86 -2.43 -9.12
N HIS A 238 -18.10 -2.04 -8.10
CA HIS A 238 -16.75 -2.59 -7.90
C HIS A 238 -16.78 -4.05 -7.41
N ALA A 239 -17.84 -4.50 -6.75
CA ALA A 239 -18.02 -5.91 -6.37
C ALA A 239 -18.12 -6.84 -7.59
N THR A 240 -18.45 -6.33 -8.78
CA THR A 240 -18.45 -7.12 -10.03
C THR A 240 -17.05 -7.42 -10.57
N PHE A 241 -16.02 -6.67 -10.15
CA PHE A 241 -14.64 -6.83 -10.63
C PHE A 241 -13.71 -7.51 -9.64
N MET A 242 -13.97 -7.37 -8.34
CA MET A 242 -13.07 -7.83 -7.29
C MET A 242 -13.86 -8.22 -6.05
N ALA A 243 -13.57 -9.41 -5.52
CA ALA A 243 -14.06 -9.80 -4.22
C ALA A 243 -13.39 -8.96 -3.11
N PRO A 244 -14.13 -8.63 -2.02
CA PRO A 244 -13.54 -7.92 -0.89
C PRO A 244 -12.38 -8.66 -0.24
N TRP A 245 -11.32 -7.91 0.05
CA TRP A 245 -10.19 -8.33 0.88
C TRP A 245 -10.60 -8.19 2.35
N ASP A 246 -11.29 -9.21 2.84
CA ASP A 246 -11.97 -9.21 4.12
C ASP A 246 -11.18 -9.95 5.21
N GLY A 247 -11.47 -9.59 6.44
CA GLY A 247 -10.76 -10.00 7.65
C GLY A 247 -10.49 -8.82 8.57
N PRO A 248 -10.07 -9.07 9.83
CA PRO A 248 -9.73 -7.98 10.75
C PRO A 248 -8.62 -7.13 10.15
N ALA A 249 -8.85 -5.84 9.93
CA ALA A 249 -7.83 -4.98 9.34
C ALA A 249 -7.88 -3.55 9.88
N ALA A 250 -6.77 -3.11 10.45
CA ALA A 250 -6.43 -1.70 10.62
C ALA A 250 -5.30 -1.37 9.64
N LEU A 251 -5.63 -0.59 8.62
CA LEU A 251 -4.72 -0.21 7.55
C LEU A 251 -4.29 1.24 7.76
N ASN A 252 -2.99 1.47 7.88
CA ASN A 252 -2.40 2.79 7.68
C ASN A 252 -1.80 2.81 6.28
N PHE A 253 -1.93 3.93 5.58
CA PHE A 253 -1.57 3.99 4.18
C PHE A 253 -1.03 5.36 3.76
N THR A 254 -0.21 5.37 2.72
CA THR A 254 0.32 6.60 2.13
C THR A 254 0.70 6.41 0.67
N ASP A 255 0.53 7.45 -0.14
CA ASP A 255 1.13 7.58 -1.48
C ASP A 255 2.22 8.67 -1.55
N GLY A 256 2.62 9.20 -0.38
CA GLY A 256 3.55 10.31 -0.24
C GLY A 256 2.91 11.69 -0.25
N ASN A 257 1.69 11.85 -0.77
CA ASN A 257 0.91 13.10 -0.71
C ASN A 257 -0.23 13.02 0.31
N LEU A 258 -0.89 11.86 0.37
CA LEU A 258 -1.90 11.52 1.35
C LEU A 258 -1.30 10.56 2.37
N VAL A 259 -1.62 10.77 3.64
CA VAL A 259 -1.41 9.77 4.70
C VAL A 259 -2.74 9.54 5.39
N GLY A 260 -3.09 8.28 5.63
CA GLY A 260 -4.38 7.96 6.19
C GLY A 260 -4.45 6.63 6.88
N ALA A 261 -5.61 6.38 7.45
CA ALA A 261 -5.95 5.15 8.11
C ALA A 261 -7.39 4.76 7.85
N MET A 262 -7.65 3.46 7.82
CA MET A 262 -8.99 2.90 7.70
C MET A 262 -9.12 1.60 8.48
N LEU A 263 -10.37 1.25 8.78
CA LEU A 263 -10.73 -0.04 9.36
C LEU A 263 -11.49 -0.89 8.34
N ASP A 264 -11.43 -2.20 8.54
CA ASP A 264 -12.32 -3.16 7.88
C ASP A 264 -13.80 -2.85 8.15
N ARG A 265 -14.67 -3.48 7.36
CA ARG A 265 -16.13 -3.27 7.39
C ARG A 265 -16.77 -3.48 8.77
N ASN A 266 -16.15 -4.28 9.63
CA ASN A 266 -16.63 -4.63 10.97
C ASN A 266 -15.86 -3.90 12.08
N GLY A 267 -14.75 -3.22 11.75
CA GLY A 267 -13.91 -2.49 12.70
C GLY A 267 -13.30 -3.39 13.76
N LEU A 268 -12.76 -4.53 13.34
CA LEU A 268 -12.29 -5.59 14.25
C LEU A 268 -10.93 -5.28 14.89
N ARG A 269 -10.28 -4.17 14.50
CA ARG A 269 -9.01 -3.70 15.06
C ARG A 269 -9.16 -2.27 15.60
N PRO A 270 -8.47 -1.94 16.70
CA PRO A 270 -8.53 -0.60 17.25
C PRO A 270 -7.64 0.37 16.44
N LEU A 271 -8.18 1.54 16.16
CA LEU A 271 -7.42 2.72 15.73
C LEU A 271 -7.99 3.97 16.40
N ARG A 272 -7.12 4.72 17.05
CA ARG A 272 -7.41 5.99 17.72
C ARG A 272 -6.64 7.10 17.07
N TYR A 273 -7.18 8.31 17.14
CA TYR A 273 -6.51 9.50 16.65
C TYR A 273 -6.58 10.66 17.64
N ALA A 274 -5.57 11.51 17.58
CA ALA A 274 -5.50 12.78 18.28
C ALA A 274 -5.09 13.89 17.30
N ILE A 275 -5.68 15.07 17.45
CA ILE A 275 -5.31 16.29 16.74
C ILE A 275 -4.88 17.31 17.79
N THR A 276 -3.76 17.95 17.53
CA THR A 276 -3.14 18.94 18.43
C THR A 276 -3.30 20.36 17.89
N ASN A 277 -3.20 21.35 18.77
CA ASN A 277 -3.32 22.77 18.43
C ASN A 277 -2.14 23.29 17.58
N ASP A 278 -1.03 22.57 17.52
CA ASP A 278 0.12 22.86 16.65
C ASP A 278 0.05 22.12 15.30
N GLY A 279 -1.11 21.55 14.96
CA GLY A 279 -1.39 20.99 13.65
C GLY A 279 -0.90 19.55 13.45
N ARG A 280 -0.37 18.88 14.49
CA ARG A 280 0.00 17.46 14.38
C ARG A 280 -1.23 16.56 14.48
N VAL A 281 -1.21 15.52 13.66
CA VAL A 281 -2.21 14.46 13.62
C VAL A 281 -1.54 13.15 13.97
N LEU A 282 -2.09 12.46 14.95
CA LEU A 282 -1.59 11.19 15.42
C LEU A 282 -2.64 10.12 15.21
N VAL A 283 -2.23 8.97 14.68
CA VAL A 283 -3.06 7.78 14.55
C VAL A 283 -2.27 6.59 15.08
N ALA A 284 -2.87 5.82 15.98
CA ALA A 284 -2.24 4.65 16.58
C ALA A 284 -3.28 3.60 16.99
N SER A 285 -2.86 2.35 17.14
CA SER A 285 -3.73 1.27 17.62
C SER A 285 -4.19 1.49 19.07
N GLU A 286 -3.46 2.29 19.84
CA GLU A 286 -3.76 2.62 21.24
C GLU A 286 -3.70 4.13 21.48
N ALA A 287 -4.28 4.59 22.59
CA ALA A 287 -4.15 5.98 23.01
C ALA A 287 -2.93 6.12 23.92
N GLY A 288 -2.26 7.27 23.89
CA GLY A 288 -1.09 7.51 24.74
C GLY A 288 0.21 6.88 24.23
N THR A 289 0.26 6.46 22.95
CA THR A 289 1.47 5.88 22.34
C THR A 289 2.63 6.86 22.24
N LEU A 290 2.34 8.17 22.13
CA LEU A 290 3.34 9.23 22.15
C LEU A 290 3.12 10.16 23.37
N PRO A 291 4.20 10.62 24.02
CA PRO A 291 4.11 11.53 25.16
C PRO A 291 3.71 12.93 24.68
N ILE A 292 2.41 13.21 24.68
CA ILE A 292 1.85 14.51 24.29
C ILE A 292 1.16 15.13 25.49
N ALA A 293 1.42 16.42 25.70
CA ALA A 293 0.79 17.21 26.75
C ALA A 293 -0.74 17.28 26.51
N PRO A 294 -1.59 16.82 27.44
CA PRO A 294 -3.05 16.77 27.25
C PRO A 294 -3.66 18.11 26.82
N GLU A 295 -3.11 19.21 27.30
CA GLU A 295 -3.52 20.59 26.98
C GLU A 295 -3.32 20.99 25.50
N THR A 296 -2.44 20.29 24.78
CA THR A 296 -2.25 20.54 23.34
C THR A 296 -3.31 19.83 22.49
N ILE A 297 -4.03 18.85 23.04
CA ILE A 297 -4.95 18.02 22.27
C ILE A 297 -6.30 18.73 22.13
N ILE A 298 -6.66 19.07 20.90
CA ILE A 298 -7.94 19.74 20.58
C ILE A 298 -9.04 18.76 20.18
N LYS A 299 -8.67 17.55 19.74
CA LYS A 299 -9.63 16.50 19.38
C LYS A 299 -9.04 15.13 19.60
N ASN A 300 -9.81 14.24 20.22
CA ASN A 300 -9.52 12.81 20.29
C ASN A 300 -10.69 12.03 19.68
N GLY A 301 -10.39 10.89 19.05
CA GLY A 301 -11.42 10.02 18.53
C GLY A 301 -10.93 8.60 18.25
N ARG A 302 -11.85 7.78 17.77
CA ARG A 302 -11.59 6.44 17.26
C ARG A 302 -12.10 6.34 15.83
N LEU A 303 -11.42 5.57 15.00
CA LEU A 303 -11.98 5.19 13.70
C LEU A 303 -13.15 4.23 13.93
N GLN A 304 -14.16 4.35 13.07
CA GLN A 304 -15.35 3.50 13.07
C GLN A 304 -15.25 2.48 11.93
N PRO A 305 -16.00 1.38 11.98
CA PRO A 305 -16.02 0.37 10.92
C PRO A 305 -16.20 0.98 9.52
N GLY A 306 -15.32 0.60 8.58
CA GLY A 306 -15.33 1.07 7.20
C GLY A 306 -15.13 2.58 6.99
N LYS A 307 -14.77 3.34 8.03
CA LYS A 307 -14.47 4.77 7.92
C LYS A 307 -13.00 5.02 7.61
N MET A 308 -12.75 6.09 6.85
CA MET A 308 -11.42 6.59 6.55
C MET A 308 -11.12 7.88 7.32
N PHE A 309 -9.86 8.00 7.74
CA PHE A 309 -9.29 9.24 8.25
C PHE A 309 -8.05 9.55 7.40
N VAL A 310 -8.06 10.65 6.64
CA VAL A 310 -7.00 10.97 5.68
C VAL A 310 -6.54 12.40 5.88
N VAL A 311 -5.23 12.62 5.82
CA VAL A 311 -4.58 13.93 5.78
C VAL A 311 -4.03 14.14 4.39
N ASP A 312 -4.46 15.21 3.74
CA ASP A 312 -3.84 15.74 2.53
C ASP A 312 -2.70 16.65 2.95
N MET A 313 -1.47 16.16 2.78
CA MET A 313 -0.28 16.88 3.20
C MET A 313 0.05 18.03 2.25
N ALA A 314 -0.34 17.93 0.98
CA ALA A 314 -0.16 19.00 0.01
C ALA A 314 -1.12 20.17 0.28
N ALA A 315 -2.38 19.87 0.64
CA ALA A 315 -3.37 20.87 1.00
C ALA A 315 -3.31 21.30 2.49
N GLY A 316 -2.56 20.59 3.33
CA GLY A 316 -2.43 20.86 4.76
C GLY A 316 -3.73 20.69 5.54
N ARG A 317 -4.60 19.75 5.14
CA ARG A 317 -5.93 19.55 5.77
C ARG A 317 -6.31 18.09 5.95
N ILE A 318 -7.21 17.85 6.90
CA ILE A 318 -7.84 16.54 7.09
C ILE A 318 -9.05 16.45 6.15
N LEU A 319 -9.14 15.35 5.41
CA LEU A 319 -10.29 14.99 4.59
C LEU A 319 -11.29 14.20 5.42
N THR A 320 -12.56 14.58 5.37
CA THR A 320 -13.62 13.83 6.03
C THR A 320 -13.99 12.57 5.25
N ASP A 321 -14.45 11.54 5.96
CA ASP A 321 -14.96 10.31 5.36
C ASP A 321 -16.01 10.57 4.27
N ARG A 322 -16.88 11.57 4.48
CA ARG A 322 -17.92 11.95 3.54
C ARG A 322 -17.33 12.55 2.26
N GLU A 323 -16.37 13.46 2.37
CA GLU A 323 -15.70 14.05 1.19
C GLU A 323 -15.02 12.98 0.34
N ILE A 324 -14.21 12.12 0.98
CA ILE A 324 -13.47 11.06 0.31
C ILE A 324 -14.41 10.14 -0.47
N LYS A 325 -15.49 9.70 0.18
CA LYS A 325 -16.43 8.75 -0.41
C LYS A 325 -17.31 9.39 -1.47
N ALA A 326 -17.70 10.64 -1.29
CA ALA A 326 -18.46 11.38 -2.30
C ALA A 326 -17.63 11.60 -3.57
N GLU A 327 -16.35 11.93 -3.44
CA GLU A 327 -15.45 12.08 -4.59
C GLU A 327 -15.29 10.74 -5.34
N ALA A 328 -15.00 9.65 -4.62
CA ALA A 328 -14.83 8.34 -5.24
C ALA A 328 -16.14 7.84 -5.91
N ALA A 329 -17.28 7.98 -5.22
CA ALA A 329 -18.58 7.56 -5.73
C ALA A 329 -19.11 8.45 -6.86
N GLY A 330 -18.73 9.73 -6.88
CA GLY A 330 -19.13 10.68 -7.92
C GLY A 330 -18.23 10.68 -9.16
N ARG A 331 -17.13 9.89 -9.16
CA ARG A 331 -16.15 9.91 -10.25
C ARG A 331 -16.68 9.39 -11.59
N GLN A 332 -17.67 8.49 -11.55
CA GLN A 332 -18.29 7.87 -12.71
C GLN A 332 -19.78 7.59 -12.44
N PRO A 333 -20.62 7.43 -13.48
CA PRO A 333 -22.04 7.17 -13.33
C PRO A 333 -22.32 5.69 -12.99
N TYR A 334 -21.79 5.21 -11.86
CA TYR A 334 -21.84 3.80 -11.46
C TYR A 334 -23.26 3.23 -11.43
N GLY A 335 -24.24 3.98 -10.91
CA GLY A 335 -25.64 3.57 -10.87
C GLY A 335 -26.22 3.35 -12.26
N THR A 336 -25.98 4.29 -13.17
CA THR A 336 -26.42 4.18 -14.57
C THR A 336 -25.79 2.97 -15.28
N TRP A 337 -24.54 2.63 -14.97
CA TRP A 337 -23.91 1.44 -15.53
C TRP A 337 -24.53 0.15 -14.98
N LEU A 338 -24.85 0.10 -13.69
CA LEU A 338 -25.55 -1.05 -13.10
C LEU A 338 -26.93 -1.22 -13.72
N GLU A 339 -27.74 -0.15 -13.77
CA GLU A 339 -29.08 -0.16 -14.37
C GLU A 339 -29.08 -0.64 -15.84
N ASN A 340 -28.09 -0.22 -16.62
CA ASN A 340 -28.06 -0.52 -18.05
C ASN A 340 -27.47 -1.89 -18.39
N TYR A 341 -26.60 -2.45 -17.54
CA TYR A 341 -25.76 -3.60 -17.91
C TYR A 341 -25.80 -4.77 -16.92
N GLN A 342 -26.32 -4.60 -15.70
CA GLN A 342 -26.49 -5.69 -14.74
C GLN A 342 -27.84 -6.37 -14.98
N ILE A 343 -27.83 -7.69 -15.13
CA ILE A 343 -29.04 -8.49 -15.20
C ILE A 343 -29.27 -9.13 -13.83
N GLN A 344 -30.37 -8.79 -13.16
CA GLN A 344 -30.77 -9.48 -11.94
C GLN A 344 -31.58 -10.71 -12.30
N MET A 345 -31.21 -11.87 -11.75
CA MET A 345 -31.91 -13.13 -12.02
C MET A 345 -33.41 -13.06 -11.64
N ALA A 346 -33.77 -12.25 -10.65
CA ALA A 346 -35.15 -12.05 -10.22
C ALA A 346 -36.03 -11.32 -11.25
N ASP A 347 -35.42 -10.58 -12.18
CA ASP A 347 -36.13 -9.86 -13.25
C ASP A 347 -36.35 -10.74 -14.49
N LEU A 348 -35.74 -11.94 -14.52
CA LEU A 348 -35.90 -12.88 -15.62
C LEU A 348 -37.23 -13.64 -15.48
N PRO A 349 -37.92 -13.93 -16.60
CA PRO A 349 -39.12 -14.76 -16.56
C PRO A 349 -38.79 -16.17 -16.04
N GLU A 350 -39.71 -16.76 -15.29
CA GLU A 350 -39.61 -18.16 -14.86
C GLU A 350 -39.31 -19.08 -16.06
N PRO A 351 -38.39 -20.06 -15.91
CA PRO A 351 -38.09 -21.00 -16.98
C PRO A 351 -39.38 -21.66 -17.47
N ARG A 352 -39.61 -21.65 -18.79
CA ARG A 352 -40.71 -22.43 -19.37
C ARG A 352 -40.38 -23.91 -19.19
N LEU A 353 -41.18 -24.60 -18.39
CA LEU A 353 -41.12 -26.05 -18.16
C LEU A 353 -41.42 -26.85 -19.43
#